data_AF-A0A377SWX5-F1
#
_entry.id   AF-A0A377SWX5-F1
#
_cell.length_a   1.000
_cell.length_b   1.000
_cell.length_c   1.000
_cell.angle_alpha   90.00
_cell.angle_beta   90.00
_cell.angle_gamma   90.00
#
_symmetry.space_group_name_H-M   'P 1'
#
loop_
_entity.id
_entity.type
_entity.pdbx_description
1 polymer ?
#
loop_
_entity_poly.entity_id
_entity_poly.type
_entity_poly.pdbx_seq_one_letter_code
_entity_poly.pdbx_strand_id
1 'polypeptide(L)'
;MTIIYIIALILLFAAIFYYTMYMPSAQKDWERLPTLDEYLAKNPTAKHGEKISCSKCGHTEQLDTGLIRISDYRRKLMCTQCKKILWREEEK
;
A
#
# COMPACT_ATOMS: atom_id res chain seq x y z
N MET A 1 0.33 -32.58 29.06
CA MET A 1 -0.70 -32.59 28.00
C MET A 1 -1.48 -31.28 27.94
N THR A 2 -2.14 -30.83 29.02
CA THR A 2 -2.90 -29.56 29.07
C THR A 2 -2.07 -28.30 28.73
N ILE A 3 -0.87 -28.17 29.28
CA ILE A 3 0.02 -27.01 29.02
C ILE A 3 0.39 -26.90 27.54
N ILE A 4 0.65 -28.03 26.86
CA ILE A 4 1.00 -28.06 25.43
C ILE A 4 -0.18 -27.58 24.58
N TYR A 5 -1.41 -27.99 24.90
CA TYR A 5 -2.61 -27.51 24.21
C TYR A 5 -2.85 -26.02 24.42
N ILE A 6 -2.61 -25.50 25.63
CA ILE A 6 -2.73 -24.06 25.92
C ILE A 6 -1.70 -23.27 25.10
N ILE A 7 -0.44 -23.73 25.05
CA ILE A 7 0.61 -23.10 24.24
C ILE A 7 0.23 -23.13 22.75
N ALA A 8 -0.25 -24.27 22.24
CA ALA A 8 -0.67 -24.39 20.84
C ALA A 8 -1.82 -23.43 20.50
N LEU A 9 -2.80 -23.26 21.40
CA LEU A 9 -3.89 -22.30 21.22
C LEU A 9 -3.39 -20.86 21.22
N ILE A 10 -2.48 -20.48 22.13
CA ILE A 10 -1.89 -19.14 22.15
C ILE A 10 -1.15 -18.86 20.85
N LEU A 11 -0.34 -19.81 20.35
CA LEU A 11 0.36 -19.66 19.08
C LEU A 11 -0.60 -19.54 17.90
N LEU A 12 -1.69 -20.31 17.90
CA LEU A 12 -2.72 -20.22 16.86
C LEU A 12 -3.39 -18.84 16.85
N PHE A 13 -3.80 -18.33 18.03
CA PHE A 13 -4.38 -17.00 18.15
C PHE A 13 -3.40 -15.90 17.75
N ALA A 14 -2.13 -15.99 18.17
CA ALA A 14 -1.09 -15.06 17.78
C ALA A 14 -0.87 -15.05 16.26
N ALA A 15 -0.86 -16.23 15.62
CA ALA A 15 -0.74 -16.34 14.18
C ALA A 15 -1.95 -15.71 13.46
N ILE A 16 -3.18 -16.03 13.88
CA ILE A 16 -4.40 -15.44 13.30
C ILE A 16 -4.40 -13.92 13.47
N PHE A 17 -4.02 -13.42 14.65
CA PHE A 17 -3.93 -11.99 14.92
C PHE A 17 -2.88 -11.32 14.01
N TYR A 18 -1.70 -11.93 13.89
CA TYR A 18 -0.64 -11.42 13.00
C TYR A 18 -1.10 -11.36 11.53
N TYR A 19 -1.72 -12.42 11.03
CA TYR A 19 -2.21 -12.47 9.64
C TYR A 19 -3.31 -11.44 9.38
N THR A 20 -4.24 -11.25 10.31
CA THR A 20 -5.36 -10.31 10.14
C THR A 20 -4.95 -8.85 10.34
N MET A 21 -3.98 -8.57 11.21
CA MET A 21 -3.54 -7.20 11.50
C MET A 21 -2.48 -6.71 10.52
N TYR A 22 -1.49 -7.54 10.18
CA TYR A 22 -0.36 -7.10 9.36
C TYR A 22 -0.56 -7.38 7.85
N MET A 23 -1.33 -8.42 7.51
CA MET A 23 -1.52 -8.94 6.14
C MET A 23 -0.22 -8.91 5.32
N PRO A 24 0.70 -9.86 5.53
CA PRO A 24 2.01 -9.87 4.88
C PRO A 24 1.94 -9.96 3.34
N SER A 25 0.86 -10.49 2.78
CA SER A 25 0.62 -10.46 1.32
C SER A 25 0.37 -9.04 0.81
N ALA A 26 -0.48 -8.27 1.50
CA ALA A 26 -0.74 -6.88 1.16
C ALA A 26 0.53 -6.03 1.26
N GLN A 27 1.36 -6.28 2.29
CA GLN A 27 2.67 -5.65 2.42
C GLN A 27 3.54 -5.89 1.17
N LYS A 28 3.68 -7.14 0.74
CA LYS A 28 4.48 -7.51 -0.44
C LYS A 28 3.94 -6.88 -1.72
N ASP A 29 2.62 -6.85 -1.90
CA ASP A 29 2.01 -6.23 -3.08
C ASP A 29 2.19 -4.71 -3.08
N TRP A 30 2.16 -4.09 -1.90
CA TRP A 30 2.44 -2.69 -1.74
C TRP A 30 3.91 -2.35 -2.00
N GLU A 31 4.86 -3.17 -1.54
CA GLU A 31 6.30 -3.00 -1.83
C GLU A 31 6.65 -3.12 -3.32
N ARG A 32 5.81 -3.82 -4.11
CA ARG A 32 5.96 -3.90 -5.58
C ARG A 32 5.53 -2.63 -6.31
N LEU A 33 4.77 -1.76 -5.66
CA LEU A 33 4.41 -0.47 -6.24
C LEU A 33 5.66 0.42 -6.32
N PRO A 34 5.79 1.22 -7.39
CA PRO A 34 6.93 2.11 -7.51
C PRO A 34 6.86 3.20 -6.43
N THR A 35 8.00 3.74 -6.02
CA THR A 35 8.04 5.01 -5.29
C THR A 35 7.68 6.19 -6.22
N LEU A 36 7.48 7.38 -5.66
CA LEU A 36 7.19 8.56 -6.48
C LEU A 36 8.31 8.83 -7.50
N ASP A 37 9.57 8.77 -7.05
CA ASP A 37 10.73 9.00 -7.91
C ASP A 37 10.84 7.95 -9.02
N GLU A 38 10.61 6.67 -8.69
CA GLU A 38 10.59 5.60 -9.67
C GLU A 38 9.45 5.74 -10.68
N TYR A 39 8.28 6.19 -10.23
CA TYR A 39 7.14 6.44 -11.09
C TYR A 39 7.44 7.57 -12.08
N LEU A 40 8.04 8.67 -11.61
CA LEU A 40 8.44 9.81 -12.46
C LEU A 40 9.58 9.45 -13.40
N ALA A 41 10.55 8.65 -12.95
CA ALA A 41 11.62 8.16 -13.82
C ALA A 41 11.08 7.31 -14.98
N LYS A 42 10.04 6.51 -14.74
CA LYS A 42 9.37 5.71 -15.78
C LYS A 42 8.40 6.54 -16.65
N ASN A 43 7.92 7.68 -16.14
CA ASN A 43 6.91 8.51 -16.81
C ASN A 43 7.29 10.00 -16.71
N PRO A 44 8.37 10.45 -17.39
CA PRO A 44 8.87 11.81 -17.23
C PRO A 44 7.86 12.89 -17.66
N THR A 45 6.95 12.55 -18.58
CA THR A 45 5.88 13.44 -19.04
C THR A 45 4.73 13.61 -18.05
N ALA A 46 4.68 12.80 -16.99
CA ALA A 46 3.64 12.89 -15.97
C ALA A 46 3.82 14.10 -15.03
N LYS A 47 5.01 14.72 -14.99
CA LYS A 47 5.27 15.87 -14.12
C LYS A 47 4.98 17.18 -14.85
N HIS A 48 4.06 17.98 -14.30
CA HIS A 48 3.71 19.31 -14.80
C HIS A 48 3.88 20.34 -13.68
N GLY A 49 5.10 20.84 -13.51
CA GLY A 49 5.45 21.70 -12.36
C GLY A 49 5.32 20.94 -11.05
N GLU A 50 4.45 21.43 -10.16
CA GLU A 50 4.13 20.79 -8.87
C GLU A 50 3.06 19.69 -8.97
N LYS A 51 2.34 19.61 -10.09
CA LYS A 51 1.28 18.60 -10.28
C LYS A 51 1.83 17.36 -10.97
N ILE A 52 1.34 16.19 -10.55
CA ILE A 52 1.66 14.91 -11.13
C ILE A 52 0.40 14.34 -11.77
N SER A 53 0.48 13.93 -13.02
CA SER A 53 -0.63 13.36 -13.77
C SER A 53 -0.55 11.83 -13.81
N CYS A 54 -1.72 11.20 -13.98
CA CYS A 54 -1.79 9.77 -14.20
C CYS A 54 -1.20 9.41 -15.56
N SER A 55 -0.23 8.50 -15.61
CA SER A 55 0.40 8.05 -16.85
C SER A 55 -0.54 7.29 -17.79
N LYS A 56 -1.71 6.86 -17.30
CA LYS A 56 -2.71 6.13 -18.09
C LYS A 56 -3.75 7.07 -18.72
N CYS A 57 -4.26 8.06 -17.98
CA CYS A 57 -5.37 8.90 -18.45
C CYS A 57 -5.09 10.42 -18.42
N GLY A 58 -3.91 10.84 -17.96
CA GLY A 58 -3.51 12.25 -17.89
C GLY A 58 -4.19 13.07 -16.77
N HIS A 59 -5.13 12.49 -16.03
CA HIS A 59 -5.81 13.22 -14.94
C HIS A 59 -4.88 13.49 -13.77
N THR A 60 -4.98 14.68 -13.18
CA THR A 60 -4.07 15.14 -12.11
C THR A 60 -4.58 14.88 -10.71
N GLU A 61 -5.89 14.69 -10.51
CA GLU A 61 -6.41 14.40 -9.18
C GLU A 61 -6.11 12.97 -8.77
N GLN A 62 -5.70 12.86 -7.52
CA GLN A 62 -5.23 11.64 -6.90
C GLN A 62 -5.94 11.46 -5.57
N LEU A 63 -6.20 10.21 -5.22
CA LEU A 63 -6.72 9.80 -3.94
C LEU A 63 -5.59 9.12 -3.19
N ASP A 64 -5.24 9.67 -2.03
CA ASP A 64 -4.38 9.01 -1.07
C ASP A 64 -5.19 8.04 -0.22
N THR A 65 -4.76 6.78 -0.20
CA THR A 65 -5.41 5.71 0.54
C THR A 65 -4.37 4.92 1.32
N GLY A 66 -4.71 4.50 2.54
CA GLY A 66 -3.92 3.50 3.24
C GLY A 66 -4.05 2.11 2.60
N LEU A 67 -3.12 1.22 2.91
CA LEU A 67 -3.07 -0.13 2.35
C LEU A 67 -4.27 -0.97 2.77
N ILE A 68 -4.52 -1.07 4.08
CA ILE A 68 -5.60 -1.87 4.68
C ILE A 68 -6.65 -0.98 5.34
N ARG A 69 -6.18 -0.01 6.15
CA ARG A 69 -7.02 0.94 6.90
C ARG A 69 -6.73 2.35 6.43
N ILE A 70 -7.66 3.28 6.65
CA ILE A 70 -7.47 4.69 6.29
C ILE A 70 -6.29 5.32 7.05
N SER A 71 -6.00 4.84 8.27
CA SER A 71 -4.89 5.29 9.11
C SER A 71 -3.60 4.48 8.94
N ASP A 72 -3.49 3.69 7.88
CA ASP A 72 -2.27 2.90 7.62
C ASP A 72 -1.17 3.85 7.09
N TYR A 73 0.04 3.75 7.65
CA TYR A 73 1.21 4.51 7.23
C TYR A 73 1.71 4.11 5.84
N ARG A 74 1.31 2.91 5.37
CA ARG A 74 1.59 2.41 4.02
C ARG A 74 0.57 3.03 3.08
N ARG A 75 0.94 4.16 2.50
CA ARG A 75 0.09 4.96 1.62
C ARG A 75 0.24 4.51 0.18
N LYS A 76 -0.85 4.58 -0.59
CA LYS A 76 -0.86 4.36 -2.03
C LYS A 76 -1.68 5.46 -2.69
N LEU A 77 -1.10 6.08 -3.71
CA LEU A 77 -1.72 7.18 -4.43
C LEU A 77 -2.35 6.63 -5.71
N MET A 78 -3.63 6.88 -5.86
CA MET A 78 -4.47 6.33 -6.92
C MET A 78 -5.08 7.45 -7.75
N CYS A 79 -5.18 7.29 -9.07
CA CYS A 79 -5.92 8.23 -9.89
C CYS A 79 -7.43 8.17 -9.58
N THR A 80 -8.06 9.32 -9.33
CA THR A 80 -9.50 9.39 -9.02
C THR A 80 -10.39 8.98 -10.20
N GLN A 81 -9.93 9.18 -11.44
CA GLN A 81 -10.67 8.86 -12.67
C GLN A 81 -10.55 7.38 -13.04
N CYS A 82 -9.34 6.91 -13.34
CA CYS A 82 -9.15 5.55 -13.88
C CYS A 82 -8.84 4.48 -12.80
N LYS A 83 -8.77 4.88 -11.52
CA LYS A 83 -8.49 4.03 -10.36
C LYS A 83 -7.16 3.26 -10.43
N LYS A 84 -6.25 3.62 -11.33
CA LYS A 84 -4.90 3.06 -11.39
C LYS A 84 -4.10 3.52 -10.18
N ILE A 85 -3.47 2.57 -9.49
CA ILE A 85 -2.47 2.87 -8.45
C ILE A 85 -1.20 3.37 -9.15
N LEU A 86 -0.72 4.53 -8.72
CA LEU A 86 0.37 5.25 -9.37
C LEU A 86 1.69 4.94 -8.67
N TRP A 87 1.81 5.26 -7.39
CA TRP A 87 2.98 4.99 -6.57
C TRP A 87 2.60 4.75 -5.09
N ARG A 88 3.59 4.30 -4.32
CA ARG A 88 3.52 4.14 -2.86
C ARG A 88 4.27 5.25 -2.14
N GLU A 89 3.82 5.56 -0.92
CA GLU A 89 4.51 6.46 0.01
C GLU A 89 4.51 5.87 1.42
N GLU A 90 5.60 6.08 2.14
CA GLU A 90 5.68 5.82 3.57
C GLU A 90 5.47 7.15 4.27
N GLU A 91 4.36 7.30 4.99
CA GLU A 91 4.15 8.47 5.83
C GLU A 91 5.28 8.49 6.90
N LYS A 92 6.08 9.55 6.89
CA LYS A 92 7.21 9.73 7.82
C LYS A 92 6.75 10.18 9.20
#